data_AF-M1EFH9-F1
#
_entry.id   AF-M1EFH9-F1
#
_cell.length_a   1.000
_cell.length_b   1.000
_cell.length_c   1.000
_cell.angle_alpha   90.00
_cell.angle_beta   90.00
_cell.angle_gamma   90.00
#
_symmetry.space_group_name_H-M   'P 1'
#
loop_
_entity.id
_entity.type
_entity.pdbx_description
1 polymer ?
#
loop_
_entity_poly.entity_id
_entity_poly.type
_entity_poly.pdbx_seq_one_letter_code
_entity_poly.pdbx_strand_id
1 'polypeptide(L)'
;DILEWKTSRTFLYWRLRRLLLEDQIRQEILQASPELSHVHIQSMLRRWFVETEGAVKAYMWDNNQMVVRWLEQHWQAGDSLHSTIRENIKCLKRDSVLKAIRGLVQDNPEVAADCIVYMSQHVSPAERAQVIHLLSTMDSPAST
;
A
#
# COMPACT_ATOMS: atom_id res chain seq x y z
N ASP A 1 -1.34 -29.94 -2.21
CA ASP A 1 -0.18 -30.80 -2.48
C ASP A 1 -0.28 -32.11 -1.75
N ILE A 2 0.16 -33.19 -2.38
CA ILE A 2 0.38 -34.49 -1.74
C ILE A 2 1.81 -34.46 -1.19
N LEU A 3 1.98 -34.75 0.10
CA LEU A 3 3.28 -34.63 0.78
C LEU A 3 3.82 -36.00 1.17
N GLU A 4 5.13 -36.19 1.02
CA GLU A 4 5.83 -37.32 1.61
C GLU A 4 6.04 -37.10 3.11
N TRP A 5 5.73 -38.12 3.92
CA TRP A 5 5.84 -38.03 5.38
C TRP A 5 7.24 -37.60 5.83
N LYS A 6 8.30 -38.11 5.19
CA LYS A 6 9.70 -37.83 5.54
C LYS A 6 10.08 -36.34 5.43
N THR A 7 9.49 -35.61 4.49
CA THR A 7 9.77 -34.18 4.25
C THR A 7 8.68 -33.24 4.78
N SER A 8 7.55 -33.81 5.23
CA SER A 8 6.37 -33.08 5.71
C SER A 8 6.68 -32.04 6.79
N ARG A 9 7.53 -32.36 7.77
CA ARG A 9 7.91 -31.43 8.85
C ARG A 9 8.51 -30.13 8.29
N THR A 10 9.48 -30.24 7.39
CA THR A 10 10.16 -29.08 6.80
C THR A 10 9.20 -28.29 5.91
N PHE A 11 8.38 -28.98 5.12
CA PHE A 11 7.37 -28.34 4.29
C PHE A 11 6.37 -27.52 5.13
N LEU A 12 5.77 -28.17 6.14
CA LEU A 12 4.77 -27.56 7.01
C LEU A 12 5.35 -26.40 7.83
N TYR A 13 6.59 -26.51 8.28
CA TYR A 13 7.29 -25.40 8.97
C TYR A 13 7.32 -24.14 8.10
N TRP A 14 7.85 -24.23 6.87
CA TRP A 14 7.95 -23.08 5.99
C TRP A 14 6.59 -22.59 5.52
N ARG A 15 5.65 -23.51 5.26
CA ARG A 15 4.28 -23.16 4.85
C ARG A 15 3.57 -22.39 5.95
N LEU A 16 3.62 -22.86 7.20
CA LEU A 16 2.99 -22.18 8.33
C LEU A 16 3.63 -20.82 8.59
N ARG A 17 4.98 -20.74 8.57
CA ARG A 17 5.69 -19.47 8.75
C ARG A 17 5.31 -18.44 7.68
N ARG A 18 5.18 -18.88 6.42
CA ARG A 18 4.69 -18.03 5.32
C ARG A 18 3.28 -17.51 5.62
N LEU A 19 2.35 -18.40 5.96
CA LEU A 19 0.96 -18.03 6.22
C LEU A 19 0.83 -17.03 7.36
N LEU A 20 1.61 -17.20 8.44
CA LEU A 20 1.61 -16.27 9.57
C LEU A 20 2.13 -14.87 9.18
N LEU A 21 3.19 -14.80 8.38
CA LEU A 21 3.73 -13.52 7.90
C LEU A 21 2.78 -12.84 6.90
N GLU A 22 2.24 -13.58 5.94
CA GLU A 22 1.23 -13.08 5.00
C GLU A 22 -0.01 -12.57 5.75
N ASP A 23 -0.43 -13.27 6.82
CA ASP A 23 -1.55 -12.85 7.64
C ASP A 23 -1.29 -11.54 8.39
N GLN A 24 -0.11 -11.39 9.01
CA GLN A 24 0.28 -10.14 9.67
C GLN A 24 0.24 -8.95 8.70
N ILE A 25 0.84 -9.11 7.51
CA ILE A 25 0.86 -8.05 6.50
C ILE A 25 -0.53 -7.77 5.96
N ARG A 26 -1.36 -8.81 5.80
CA ARG A 26 -2.77 -8.67 5.41
C ARG A 26 -3.55 -7.81 6.41
N GLN A 27 -3.38 -8.03 7.72
CA GLN A 27 -4.03 -7.20 8.74
C GLN A 27 -3.60 -5.74 8.62
N GLU A 28 -2.31 -5.49 8.39
CA GLU A 28 -1.75 -4.14 8.26
C GLU A 28 -2.26 -3.44 6.98
N ILE A 29 -2.39 -4.18 5.87
CA ILE A 29 -3.01 -3.67 4.65
C ILE A 29 -4.48 -3.31 4.90
N LEU A 30 -5.23 -4.17 5.60
CA LEU A 30 -6.65 -3.91 5.90
C LEU A 30 -6.82 -2.71 6.85
N GLN A 31 -5.91 -2.49 7.78
CA GLN A 31 -5.91 -1.28 8.61
C GLN A 31 -5.61 -0.02 7.80
N ALA A 32 -4.76 -0.11 6.78
CA ALA A 32 -4.46 1.00 5.88
C ALA A 32 -5.58 1.27 4.85
N SER A 33 -6.20 0.21 4.33
CA SER A 33 -7.25 0.26 3.31
C SER A 33 -8.25 -0.89 3.52
N PRO A 34 -9.36 -0.65 4.24
CA PRO A 34 -10.29 -1.70 4.66
C PRO A 34 -11.15 -2.27 3.54
N GLU A 35 -11.20 -1.61 2.38
CA GLU A 35 -12.02 -2.02 1.23
C GLU A 35 -11.40 -3.17 0.41
N LEU A 36 -10.16 -3.55 0.70
CA LEU A 36 -9.43 -4.55 -0.10
C LEU A 36 -9.86 -5.98 0.25
N SER A 37 -10.28 -6.74 -0.76
CA SER A 37 -10.60 -8.16 -0.63
C SER A 37 -9.35 -9.02 -0.39
N HIS A 38 -9.52 -10.20 0.19
CA HIS A 38 -8.43 -11.16 0.41
C HIS A 38 -7.65 -11.49 -0.88
N VAL A 39 -8.37 -11.69 -2.00
CA VAL A 39 -7.78 -12.01 -3.31
C VAL A 39 -6.95 -10.85 -3.84
N HIS A 40 -7.41 -9.61 -3.65
CA HIS A 40 -6.65 -8.42 -4.03
C HIS A 40 -5.34 -8.33 -3.24
N ILE A 41 -5.40 -8.53 -1.92
CA ILE A 41 -4.21 -8.48 -1.06
C ILE A 41 -3.19 -9.54 -1.47
N GLN A 42 -3.63 -10.78 -1.71
CA GLN A 42 -2.75 -11.86 -2.16
C GLN A 42 -2.09 -11.54 -3.51
N SER A 43 -2.87 -10.98 -4.45
CA SER A 43 -2.36 -10.55 -5.76
C SER A 43 -1.34 -9.41 -5.64
N MET A 44 -1.58 -8.47 -4.72
CA MET A 44 -0.65 -7.37 -4.42
C MET A 44 0.66 -7.89 -3.83
N LEU A 45 0.61 -8.81 -2.87
CA LEU A 45 1.83 -9.40 -2.30
C LEU A 45 2.65 -10.13 -3.37
N ARG A 46 2.01 -10.91 -4.24
CA ARG A 46 2.69 -11.57 -5.37
C ARG A 46 3.30 -10.55 -6.32
N ARG A 47 2.57 -9.47 -6.62
CA ARG A 47 3.07 -8.39 -7.47
C ARG A 47 4.29 -7.70 -6.85
N TRP A 48 4.22 -7.32 -5.58
CA TRP A 48 5.34 -6.69 -4.88
C TRP A 48 6.57 -7.58 -4.85
N PHE A 49 6.39 -8.89 -4.62
CA PHE A 49 7.49 -9.86 -4.71
C PHE A 49 8.16 -9.83 -6.09
N VAL A 50 7.36 -9.90 -7.17
CA VAL A 50 7.87 -9.89 -8.54
C VAL A 50 8.55 -8.57 -8.89
N GLU A 51 8.02 -7.44 -8.44
CA GLU A 51 8.61 -6.11 -8.64
C GLU A 51 9.97 -5.98 -7.96
N THR A 52 10.14 -6.55 -6.76
CA THR A 52 11.42 -6.48 -6.02
C THR A 52 12.44 -7.54 -6.43
N GLU A 53 12.02 -8.78 -6.71
CA GLU A 53 12.91 -9.89 -7.03
C GLU A 53 13.19 -10.04 -8.53
N GLY A 54 12.36 -9.40 -9.36
CA GLY A 54 12.40 -9.46 -10.81
C GLY A 54 11.53 -10.58 -11.40
N ALA A 55 10.96 -10.32 -12.58
CA ALA A 55 10.05 -11.23 -13.29
C ALA A 55 10.64 -12.62 -13.56
N VAL A 56 11.97 -12.71 -13.78
CA VAL A 56 12.67 -13.98 -14.00
C VAL A 56 12.55 -14.90 -12.78
N LYS A 57 12.45 -14.35 -11.57
CA LYS A 57 12.31 -15.11 -10.33
C LYS A 57 10.85 -15.29 -9.89
N ALA A 58 9.86 -14.93 -10.71
CA ALA A 58 8.45 -15.01 -10.32
C ALA A 58 8.01 -16.42 -9.88
N TYR A 59 8.61 -17.48 -10.44
CA TYR A 59 8.35 -18.86 -10.04
C TYR A 59 8.73 -19.15 -8.57
N MET A 60 9.64 -18.38 -7.99
CA MET A 60 10.04 -18.52 -6.58
C MET A 60 8.92 -18.13 -5.61
N TRP A 61 7.87 -17.45 -6.08
CA TRP A 61 6.68 -17.17 -5.27
C TRP A 61 5.99 -18.44 -4.75
N ASP A 62 6.12 -19.56 -5.47
CA ASP A 62 5.53 -20.83 -5.04
C ASP A 62 6.44 -21.58 -4.04
N ASN A 63 7.69 -21.14 -3.87
CA ASN A 63 8.61 -21.68 -2.88
C ASN A 63 8.41 -20.99 -1.51
N ASN A 64 7.84 -21.72 -0.55
CA ASN A 64 7.53 -21.18 0.78
C ASN A 64 8.75 -20.56 1.49
N GLN A 65 9.92 -21.21 1.41
CA GLN A 65 11.12 -20.72 2.10
C GLN A 65 11.65 -19.43 1.48
N MET A 66 11.60 -19.30 0.15
CA MET A 66 12.02 -18.09 -0.55
C MET A 66 11.10 -16.92 -0.22
N VAL A 67 9.79 -17.14 -0.24
CA VAL A 67 8.82 -16.10 0.13
C VAL A 67 8.99 -15.69 1.58
N VAL A 68 9.17 -16.63 2.52
CA VAL A 68 9.40 -16.29 3.93
C VAL A 68 10.64 -15.42 4.12
N ARG A 69 11.75 -15.73 3.45
CA ARG A 69 12.97 -14.91 3.52
C ARG A 69 12.74 -13.50 2.99
N TRP A 70 12.05 -13.39 1.86
CA TRP A 70 11.68 -12.10 1.29
C TRP A 70 10.76 -11.30 2.22
N LEU A 71 9.73 -11.95 2.79
CA LEU A 71 8.83 -11.33 3.76
C LEU A 71 9.62 -10.83 4.97
N GLU A 72 10.51 -11.63 5.55
CA GLU A 72 11.38 -11.18 6.66
C GLU A 72 12.22 -9.96 6.30
N GLN A 73 12.83 -9.95 5.11
CA GLN A 73 13.65 -8.85 4.64
C GLN A 73 12.84 -7.56 4.43
N HIS A 74 11.66 -7.65 3.82
CA HIS A 74 10.89 -6.46 3.43
C HIS A 74 9.80 -6.07 4.42
N TRP A 75 9.45 -6.91 5.40
CA TRP A 75 8.46 -6.63 6.46
C TRP A 75 9.09 -6.51 7.85
N GLN A 76 9.98 -7.43 8.24
CA GLN A 76 10.49 -7.52 9.63
C GLN A 76 11.80 -6.77 9.87
N ALA A 77 12.56 -6.41 8.83
CA ALA A 77 13.91 -5.81 8.96
C ALA A 77 13.95 -4.36 9.50
N GLY A 78 13.00 -3.94 10.35
CA GLY A 78 12.95 -2.61 10.96
C GLY A 78 12.87 -1.44 9.97
N ASP A 79 13.15 -0.22 10.44
CA ASP A 79 13.30 1.01 9.62
C ASP A 79 14.59 0.99 8.78
N SER A 80 14.94 -0.17 8.21
CA SER A 80 15.92 -0.19 7.13
C SER A 80 15.32 0.53 5.92
N LEU A 81 16.16 1.30 5.22
CA LEU A 81 15.81 2.18 4.09
C LEU A 81 15.19 1.46 2.87
N HIS A 82 14.85 0.16 2.97
CA HIS A 82 14.46 -0.72 1.88
C HIS A 82 13.25 -1.62 2.19
N SER A 83 12.42 -1.27 3.18
CA SER A 83 11.20 -2.03 3.49
C SER A 83 10.06 -1.71 2.50
N THR A 84 10.17 -2.28 1.29
CA THR A 84 9.21 -2.06 0.19
C THR A 84 7.76 -2.37 0.57
N ILE A 85 7.51 -3.41 1.38
CA ILE A 85 6.15 -3.74 1.83
C ILE A 85 5.58 -2.62 2.70
N ARG A 86 6.37 -2.07 3.63
CA ARG A 86 5.91 -0.97 4.51
C ARG A 86 5.67 0.31 3.71
N GLU A 87 6.55 0.63 2.77
CA GLU A 87 6.39 1.78 1.88
C GLU A 87 5.10 1.65 1.05
N ASN A 88 4.85 0.48 0.49
CA ASN A 88 3.61 0.23 -0.25
C ASN A 88 2.37 0.37 0.64
N ILE A 89 2.40 -0.13 1.88
CA ILE A 89 1.29 0.06 2.84
C ILE A 89 1.09 1.55 3.17
N LYS A 90 2.17 2.33 3.33
CA LYS A 90 2.08 3.79 3.52
C LYS A 90 1.40 4.48 2.34
N CYS A 91 1.73 4.10 1.11
CA CYS A 91 1.07 4.60 -0.09
C CYS A 91 -0.42 4.23 -0.11
N LEU A 92 -0.77 2.97 0.19
CA LEU A 92 -2.18 2.54 0.27
C LEU A 92 -2.97 3.34 1.30
N LYS A 93 -2.38 3.60 2.47
CA LYS A 93 -3.02 4.43 3.51
C LYS A 93 -3.26 5.85 3.01
N ARG A 94 -2.28 6.45 2.34
CA ARG A 94 -2.41 7.79 1.76
C ARG A 94 -3.56 7.84 0.75
N ASP A 95 -3.64 6.88 -0.15
CA ASP A 95 -4.68 6.81 -1.17
C ASP A 95 -6.07 6.59 -0.55
N SER A 96 -6.16 5.71 0.45
CA SER A 96 -7.38 5.44 1.22
C SER A 96 -7.90 6.71 1.91
N VAL A 97 -7.03 7.45 2.61
CA VAL A 97 -7.39 8.71 3.27
C VAL A 97 -7.82 9.77 2.26
N LEU A 98 -7.10 9.92 1.15
CA LEU A 98 -7.47 10.87 0.10
C LEU A 98 -8.83 10.54 -0.53
N LYS A 99 -9.11 9.24 -0.75
CA LYS A 99 -10.42 8.79 -1.24
C LYS A 99 -11.53 9.13 -0.23
N ALA A 100 -11.30 8.89 1.06
CA ALA A 100 -12.26 9.23 2.11
C ALA A 100 -12.55 10.75 2.17
N ILE A 101 -11.51 11.58 2.14
CA ILE A 101 -11.67 13.05 2.11
C ILE A 101 -12.48 13.50 0.89
N ARG A 102 -12.18 12.95 -0.30
CA ARG A 102 -12.94 13.26 -1.52
C ARG A 102 -14.41 12.89 -1.38
N GLY A 103 -14.72 11.70 -0.85
CA GLY A 103 -16.09 11.27 -0.59
C GLY A 103 -16.82 12.23 0.35
N LEU A 104 -16.20 12.59 1.48
CA LEU A 104 -16.79 13.53 2.44
C LEU A 104 -17.10 14.90 1.84
N VAL A 105 -16.20 15.45 1.01
CA VAL A 105 -16.42 16.75 0.35
C VAL A 105 -17.48 16.65 -0.76
N GLN A 106 -17.55 15.52 -1.47
CA GLN A 106 -18.57 15.28 -2.50
C GLN A 106 -19.98 15.16 -1.90
N ASP A 107 -20.09 14.46 -0.77
CA ASP A 107 -21.37 14.25 -0.07
C ASP A 107 -21.83 15.50 0.68
N ASN A 108 -20.91 16.42 1.01
CA ASN A 108 -21.17 17.65 1.78
C ASN A 108 -20.48 18.85 1.12
N PRO A 109 -20.95 19.33 -0.04
CA PRO A 109 -20.29 20.41 -0.79
C PRO A 109 -20.23 21.74 -0.02
N GLU A 110 -21.10 21.97 0.94
CA GLU A 110 -21.17 23.17 1.77
C GLU A 110 -19.92 23.37 2.66
N VAL A 111 -19.22 22.30 3.05
CA VAL A 111 -18.00 22.41 3.88
C VAL A 111 -16.74 22.66 3.05
N ALA A 112 -16.83 22.65 1.71
CA ALA A 112 -15.66 22.68 0.83
C ALA A 112 -14.79 23.93 1.03
N ALA A 113 -15.41 25.11 1.14
CA ALA A 113 -14.69 26.37 1.37
C ALA A 113 -13.97 26.39 2.72
N ASP A 114 -14.64 25.94 3.78
CA ASP A 114 -14.06 25.85 5.12
C ASP A 114 -12.89 24.85 5.17
N CYS A 115 -13.01 23.72 4.47
CA CYS A 115 -11.92 22.75 4.33
C CYS A 115 -10.69 23.35 3.63
N ILE A 116 -10.87 24.15 2.57
CA ILE A 116 -9.75 24.83 1.89
C ILE A 116 -9.05 25.79 2.84
N VAL A 117 -9.82 26.60 3.58
CA VAL A 117 -9.27 27.53 4.57
C VAL A 117 -8.48 26.77 5.64
N TYR A 118 -9.05 25.72 6.22
CA TYR A 118 -8.39 24.89 7.22
C TYR A 118 -7.10 24.26 6.67
N MET A 119 -7.16 23.58 5.51
CA MET A 119 -5.98 22.95 4.90
C MET A 119 -4.88 23.95 4.56
N SER A 120 -5.25 25.18 4.15
CA SER A 120 -4.28 26.24 3.85
C SER A 120 -3.37 26.59 5.03
N GLN A 121 -3.84 26.37 6.27
CA GLN A 121 -3.07 26.59 7.50
C GLN A 121 -2.01 25.51 7.76
N HIS A 122 -2.17 24.33 7.15
CA HIS A 122 -1.33 23.16 7.37
C HIS A 122 -0.35 22.86 6.23
N VAL A 123 -0.42 23.59 5.12
CA VAL A 123 0.51 23.47 3.99
C VAL A 123 1.60 24.54 4.03
N SER A 124 2.77 24.23 3.47
CA SER A 124 3.91 25.14 3.43
C SER A 124 3.61 26.40 2.60
N PRO A 125 4.33 27.51 2.81
CA PRO A 125 4.17 28.72 1.99
C PRO A 125 4.34 28.47 0.49
N ALA A 126 5.23 27.54 0.10
CA ALA A 126 5.45 27.17 -1.30
C ALA A 126 4.25 26.42 -1.90
N GLU A 127 3.70 25.44 -1.18
CA GLU A 127 2.48 24.73 -1.60
C GLU A 127 1.28 25.69 -1.66
N ARG A 128 1.16 26.61 -0.69
CA ARG A 128 0.12 27.64 -0.69
C ARG A 128 0.20 28.52 -1.94
N ALA A 129 1.40 28.95 -2.32
CA ALA A 129 1.60 29.76 -3.53
C ALA A 129 1.21 28.98 -4.80
N GLN A 130 1.50 27.67 -4.87
CA GLN A 130 1.08 26.82 -5.99
C GLN A 130 -0.44 26.69 -6.06
N VAL A 131 -1.12 26.50 -4.92
CA VAL A 131 -2.59 26.43 -4.86
C VAL A 131 -3.22 27.75 -5.31
N ILE A 132 -2.70 28.88 -4.84
CA ILE A 132 -3.18 30.21 -5.26
C ILE A 132 -3.01 30.39 -6.78
N HIS A 133 -1.84 30.04 -7.33
CA HIS A 133 -1.60 30.11 -8.76
C HIS A 133 -2.59 29.23 -9.54
N LEU A 134 -2.81 27.99 -9.09
CA LEU A 134 -3.72 27.05 -9.75
C LEU A 134 -5.15 27.60 -9.80
N LEU A 135 -5.66 28.13 -8.68
CA LEU A 135 -6.98 28.75 -8.60
C LEU A 135 -7.10 29.96 -9.55
N SER A 136 -6.10 30.86 -9.56
CA SER A 136 -6.10 32.02 -10.46
C SER A 136 -6.05 31.64 -11.94
N THR A 137 -5.38 30.53 -12.30
CA THR A 137 -5.34 30.04 -13.68
C THR A 137 -6.62 29.31 -14.09
N MET A 138 -7.37 28.74 -13.15
CA MET A 138 -8.65 28.07 -13.45
C MET A 138 -9.75 29.06 -13.87
N ASP A 139 -9.68 30.30 -13.38
CA ASP A 139 -10.59 31.38 -13.76
C ASP A 139 -10.22 32.06 -15.10
N SER A 140 -9.08 31.69 -15.70
CA SER A 140 -8.72 32.16 -17.04
C SER A 140 -9.43 31.30 -18.08
N PRO A 141 -10.40 31.82 -18.86
CA PRO A 141 -11.05 31.05 -19.90
C PRO A 141 -9.96 30.55 -20.87
N ALA A 142 -10.01 29.25 -21.20
CA ALA A 142 -9.19 28.70 -22.27
C ALA A 142 -9.39 29.57 -23.52
N SER A 143 -8.38 30.37 -23.86
CA SER A 143 -8.38 31.17 -25.07
C SER A 143 -8.60 30.23 -26.26
N THR A 144 -9.77 30.37 -26.87
CA THR A 144 -10.11 29.84 -28.20
C THR A 144 -9.11 30.28 -29.26
#